data_AF-A0A496L1I8-F1
#
_entry.id   AF-A0A496L1I8-F1
#
_cell.length_a   1.000
_cell.length_b   1.000
_cell.length_c   1.000
_cell.angle_alpha   90.00
_cell.angle_beta   90.00
_cell.angle_gamma   90.00
#
_symmetry.space_group_name_H-M   'P 1'
#
loop_
_entity.id
_entity.type
_entity.pdbx_description
1 polymer ?
#
loop_
_entity_poly.entity_id
_entity_poly.type
_entity_poly.pdbx_seq_one_letter_code
_entity_poly.pdbx_strand_id
1 'polypeptide(L)'
;FNKDFLIGGTVMHMSEMPIVTKTAMGSEPISNTIWGLNAAYKKEIQWLTTALDKLPLLELSAPSSIQFTGEFAQMIPGHKKIKDNPGYAYLDDFETTETSIDLKYPYYWFLASTPADGSADALFPEGRLSNNVDYGKNRALFSWYSIDNYVFNKNSSQTPIYMRDNKDLLSNHLTREVSEKEVFPNREPLLTGTAVLPILNISFYPQERGPYNLDLDYDINGNLNNPQKRWGGMMRKIDASDFEQSNIEYIEFWLMDPFVNDTLKQHQGGDLYINLGDISEDVLKDGKKFFENGLPLNGEANLTQQTIWGKVPTQQSTVLAFANEAGARKKQDVGFDGLMNEEEKSFTTYSSYLQQLRATVSPSVLAKWESEIFSPLNDPSGDNYHHYRGADYDNAKLSILERYKHYNGTEGNSAEASAGGELYSTSATSLPDVE
;
A
#
# COMPACT_ATOMS: atom_id res chain seq x y z
N PHE A 1 62.84 -33.23 34.72
CA PHE A 1 62.70 -32.30 33.59
C PHE A 1 64.04 -32.16 32.88
N ASN A 2 64.08 -32.44 31.58
CA ASN A 2 65.26 -32.33 30.71
C ASN A 2 65.20 -30.97 29.98
N LYS A 3 66.31 -30.23 29.90
CA LYS A 3 66.34 -28.90 29.26
C LYS A 3 66.20 -28.97 27.74
N ASP A 4 66.52 -30.13 27.16
CA ASP A 4 66.56 -30.37 25.71
C ASP A 4 65.26 -30.98 25.18
N PHE A 5 64.29 -31.29 26.06
CA PHE A 5 63.04 -31.96 25.72
C PHE A 5 61.84 -31.25 26.34
N LEU A 6 60.95 -30.76 25.48
CA LEU A 6 59.68 -30.15 25.82
C LEU A 6 58.56 -31.07 25.36
N ILE A 7 57.60 -31.31 26.25
CA ILE A 7 56.33 -31.95 25.92
C ILE A 7 55.20 -31.04 26.41
N GLY A 8 54.24 -30.80 25.53
CA GLY A 8 53.06 -30.01 25.81
C GLY A 8 51.81 -30.76 25.39
N GLY A 9 50.70 -30.37 26.01
CA GLY A 9 49.36 -30.80 25.62
C GLY A 9 48.48 -29.57 25.48
N THR A 10 47.59 -29.58 24.50
CA THR A 10 46.61 -28.53 24.29
C THR A 10 45.23 -29.17 24.21
N VAL A 11 44.23 -28.56 24.86
CA VAL A 11 42.82 -28.90 24.70
C VAL A 11 42.06 -27.61 24.43
N MET A 12 41.30 -27.58 23.35
CA MET A 12 40.46 -26.45 22.95
C MET A 12 39.04 -26.95 22.71
N HIS A 13 38.05 -26.21 23.23
CA HIS A 13 36.64 -26.48 22.97
C HIS A 13 36.01 -25.24 22.36
N MET A 14 35.37 -25.41 21.21
CA MET A 14 34.63 -24.35 20.53
C MET A 14 33.18 -24.79 20.37
N SER A 15 32.26 -24.01 20.94
CA SER A 15 30.83 -24.24 20.85
C SER A 15 30.15 -22.97 20.39
N GLU A 16 29.31 -23.11 19.38
CA GLU A 16 28.40 -22.06 18.92
C GLU A 16 27.03 -22.25 19.57
N MET A 17 26.31 -21.13 19.73
CA MET A 17 24.94 -21.11 20.23
C MET A 17 24.09 -20.37 19.18
N PRO A 18 23.18 -21.07 18.48
CA PRO A 18 22.37 -20.42 17.45
C PRO A 18 21.30 -19.55 18.10
N ILE A 19 20.83 -18.57 17.34
CA ILE A 19 19.76 -17.65 17.74
C ILE A 19 18.40 -18.37 17.71
N VAL A 20 18.23 -19.32 16.78
CA VAL A 20 17.00 -20.09 16.56
C VAL A 20 17.25 -21.59 16.72
N THR A 21 16.19 -22.35 17.03
CA THR A 21 16.28 -23.81 17.21
C THR A 21 16.25 -24.58 15.90
N LYS A 22 15.61 -24.04 14.86
CA LYS A 22 15.67 -24.56 13.48
C LYS A 22 16.93 -24.00 12.81
N THR A 23 17.85 -24.88 12.40
CA THR A 23 19.11 -24.49 11.76
C THR A 23 19.13 -25.00 10.33
N ALA A 24 19.30 -24.09 9.37
CA ALA A 24 19.42 -24.44 7.96
C ALA A 24 20.72 -25.21 7.68
N MET A 25 20.69 -26.05 6.65
CA MET A 25 21.85 -26.81 6.19
C MET A 25 23.00 -25.87 5.80
N GLY A 26 24.22 -26.16 6.28
CA GLY A 26 25.42 -25.34 6.09
C GLY A 26 25.61 -24.22 7.12
N SER A 27 24.63 -23.99 8.00
CA SER A 27 24.72 -23.05 9.13
C SER A 27 24.57 -23.76 10.48
N GLU A 28 24.95 -25.03 10.55
CA GLU A 28 24.81 -25.85 11.75
C GLU A 28 25.81 -25.39 12.84
N PRO A 29 25.35 -25.18 14.08
CA PRO A 29 26.21 -24.76 15.17
C PRO A 29 27.17 -25.88 15.57
N ILE A 30 28.46 -25.60 15.50
CA ILE A 30 29.49 -26.58 15.83
C ILE A 30 29.75 -26.66 17.33
N SER A 31 30.17 -27.84 17.79
CA SER A 31 30.62 -28.09 19.16
C SER A 31 31.80 -29.05 19.13
N ASN A 32 32.95 -28.52 18.71
CA ASN A 32 34.15 -29.31 18.43
C ASN A 32 35.12 -29.23 19.59
N THR A 33 35.74 -30.37 19.93
CA THR A 33 36.84 -30.43 20.88
C THR A 33 38.09 -30.88 20.16
N ILE A 34 39.16 -30.09 20.22
CA ILE A 34 40.47 -30.45 19.69
C ILE A 34 41.38 -30.73 20.86
N TRP A 35 42.04 -31.87 20.86
CA TRP A 35 43.14 -32.13 21.78
C TRP A 35 44.39 -32.49 20.99
N GLY A 36 45.55 -32.12 21.51
CA GLY A 36 46.81 -32.37 20.85
C GLY A 36 47.97 -32.49 21.82
N LEU A 37 49.02 -33.15 21.35
CA LEU A 37 50.29 -33.33 22.03
C LEU A 37 51.38 -32.81 21.12
N ASN A 38 52.30 -32.05 21.68
CA ASN A 38 53.48 -31.57 20.98
C ASN A 38 54.73 -31.99 21.74
N ALA A 39 55.70 -32.52 21.02
CA ALA A 39 57.01 -32.87 21.56
C ALA A 39 58.08 -32.17 20.73
N ALA A 40 58.96 -31.45 21.41
CA ALA A 40 60.10 -30.80 20.80
C ALA A 40 61.36 -31.26 21.51
N TYR A 41 62.30 -31.78 20.73
CA TYR A 41 63.62 -32.18 21.18
C TYR A 41 64.67 -31.39 20.42
N LYS A 42 65.56 -30.72 21.13
CA LYS A 42 66.70 -30.02 20.53
C LYS A 42 67.96 -30.36 21.29
N LYS A 43 68.94 -30.91 20.59
CA LYS A 43 70.24 -31.21 21.19
C LYS A 43 71.37 -30.81 20.26
N GLU A 44 72.38 -30.18 20.84
CA GLU A 44 73.62 -29.87 20.14
C GLU A 44 74.47 -31.14 19.96
N ILE A 45 74.93 -31.38 18.73
CA ILE A 45 75.71 -32.55 18.36
C ILE A 45 77.13 -32.09 18.04
N GLN A 46 77.97 -32.05 19.08
CA GLN A 46 79.34 -31.57 18.95
C GLN A 46 80.19 -32.41 17.99
N TRP A 47 79.99 -33.74 17.95
CA TRP A 47 80.77 -34.62 17.08
C TRP A 47 80.52 -34.34 15.59
N LEU A 48 79.31 -33.93 15.22
CA LEU A 48 78.97 -33.56 13.84
C LEU A 48 79.63 -32.23 13.48
N THR A 49 79.61 -31.24 14.39
CA THR A 49 80.36 -29.99 14.23
C THR A 49 81.84 -30.28 13.95
N THR A 50 82.46 -31.14 14.77
CA THR A 50 83.89 -31.49 14.64
C THR A 50 84.19 -32.36 13.41
N ALA A 51 83.26 -33.20 12.96
CA ALA A 51 83.44 -33.99 11.75
C ALA A 51 83.37 -33.13 10.48
N LEU A 52 82.46 -32.15 10.45
CA LEU A 52 82.32 -31.20 9.33
C LEU A 52 83.49 -30.21 9.27
N ASP A 53 84.01 -29.78 10.42
CA ASP A 53 85.19 -28.90 10.55
C ASP A 53 86.50 -29.54 10.04
N LYS A 54 86.52 -30.88 9.86
CA LYS A 54 87.67 -31.61 9.30
C LYS A 54 87.67 -31.69 7.77
N LEU A 55 86.66 -31.17 7.08
CA LEU A 55 86.64 -31.10 5.62
C LEU A 55 87.54 -29.97 5.13
N PRO A 56 88.43 -30.20 4.14
CA PRO A 56 89.34 -29.16 3.67
C PRO A 56 88.56 -27.99 3.04
N LEU A 57 89.00 -26.76 3.34
CA LEU A 57 88.43 -25.46 2.91
C LEU A 57 87.24 -24.93 3.74
N LEU A 58 86.89 -25.52 4.90
CA LEU A 58 85.85 -25.03 5.81
C LEU A 58 86.40 -24.84 7.23
N GLU A 59 86.09 -23.72 7.88
CA GLU A 59 86.31 -23.49 9.33
C GLU A 59 84.95 -23.19 9.98
N LEU A 60 84.44 -24.10 10.80
CA LEU A 60 83.08 -24.04 11.35
C LEU A 60 83.12 -23.95 12.88
N SER A 61 82.87 -22.75 13.42
CA SER A 61 82.88 -22.49 14.89
C SER A 61 81.49 -22.55 15.56
N ALA A 62 80.41 -22.55 14.78
CA ALA A 62 79.05 -22.60 15.29
C ALA A 62 78.61 -24.06 15.61
N PRO A 63 77.95 -24.32 16.75
CA PRO A 63 77.52 -25.66 17.13
C PRO A 63 76.42 -26.18 16.18
N SER A 64 76.62 -27.41 15.68
CA SER A 64 75.58 -28.16 14.99
C SER A 64 74.54 -28.65 15.99
N SER A 65 73.25 -28.56 15.65
CA SER A 65 72.17 -29.10 16.47
C SER A 65 71.22 -29.94 15.64
N ILE A 66 70.67 -30.97 16.28
CA ILE A 66 69.52 -31.70 15.74
C ILE A 66 68.28 -31.21 16.46
N GLN A 67 67.25 -30.92 15.68
CA GLN A 67 65.93 -30.57 16.19
C GLN A 67 64.92 -31.56 15.63
N PHE A 68 64.12 -32.12 16.52
CA PHE A 68 62.98 -32.95 16.18
C PHE A 68 61.73 -32.31 16.79
N THR A 69 60.74 -32.07 15.95
CA THR A 69 59.41 -31.59 16.36
C THR A 69 58.37 -32.58 15.88
N GLY A 70 57.55 -33.06 16.80
CA GLY A 70 56.40 -33.90 16.49
C GLY A 70 55.15 -33.28 17.08
N GLU A 71 54.11 -33.20 16.28
CA GLU A 71 52.79 -32.72 16.69
C GLU A 71 51.75 -33.74 16.32
N PHE A 72 50.84 -34.00 17.25
CA PHE A 72 49.65 -34.81 17.05
C PHE A 72 48.45 -34.00 17.52
N ALA A 73 47.44 -33.88 16.68
CA ALA A 73 46.17 -33.27 17.06
C ALA A 73 45.03 -34.13 16.54
N GLN A 74 44.04 -34.35 17.39
CA GLN A 74 42.79 -35.00 17.03
C GLN A 74 41.63 -34.05 17.29
N MET A 75 40.82 -33.86 16.26
CA MET A 75 39.52 -33.21 16.41
C MET A 75 38.46 -34.28 16.71
N ILE A 76 37.68 -34.05 17.75
CA ILE A 76 36.45 -34.75 18.05
C ILE A 76 35.32 -33.81 17.60
N PRO A 77 34.76 -34.03 16.38
CA PRO A 77 33.67 -33.20 15.90
C PRO A 77 32.41 -33.47 16.70
N GLY A 78 31.64 -32.43 16.94
CA GLY A 78 30.36 -32.52 17.62
C GLY A 78 29.44 -31.39 17.18
N HIS A 79 28.17 -31.54 17.53
CA HIS A 79 27.14 -30.54 17.24
C HIS A 79 26.47 -30.10 18.53
N LYS A 80 25.98 -28.86 18.54
CA LYS A 80 25.25 -28.35 19.70
C LYS A 80 23.90 -29.06 19.81
N LYS A 81 23.61 -29.66 20.96
CA LYS A 81 22.26 -30.14 21.30
C LYS A 81 21.44 -28.98 21.82
N ILE A 82 20.35 -28.67 21.14
CA ILE A 82 19.44 -27.58 21.48
C ILE A 82 18.10 -28.21 21.87
N LYS A 83 17.33 -27.50 22.68
CA LYS A 83 15.97 -27.93 23.02
C LYS A 83 15.18 -28.11 21.72
N ASP A 84 14.54 -29.27 21.56
CA ASP A 84 13.75 -29.65 20.37
C ASP A 84 14.54 -29.76 19.05
N ASN A 85 15.88 -29.66 19.08
CA ASN A 85 16.76 -29.97 17.95
C ASN A 85 17.99 -30.79 18.44
N PRO A 86 17.97 -32.13 18.31
CA PRO A 86 19.06 -33.00 18.74
C PRO A 86 20.26 -33.05 17.77
N GLY A 87 20.27 -32.24 16.70
CA GLY A 87 21.30 -32.23 15.65
C GLY A 87 20.76 -32.31 14.22
N TYR A 88 19.52 -31.87 13.99
CA TYR A 88 18.91 -31.78 12.67
C TYR A 88 19.38 -30.53 11.94
N ALA A 89 19.72 -30.70 10.67
CA ALA A 89 19.90 -29.64 9.69
C ALA A 89 18.70 -29.65 8.75
N TYR A 90 18.03 -28.51 8.64
CA TYR A 90 16.86 -28.35 7.77
C TYR A 90 17.35 -28.02 6.36
N LEU A 91 16.99 -28.87 5.39
CA LEU A 91 17.25 -28.57 3.97
C LEU A 91 16.36 -27.43 3.47
N ASP A 92 15.10 -27.44 3.92
CA ASP A 92 14.12 -26.39 3.70
C ASP A 92 13.13 -26.44 4.87
N ASP A 93 12.72 -25.28 5.37
CA ASP A 93 11.71 -25.14 6.42
C ASP A 93 10.43 -24.46 5.94
N PHE A 94 10.38 -24.08 4.65
CA PHE A 94 9.29 -23.36 3.98
C PHE A 94 8.92 -22.00 4.61
N GLU A 95 9.72 -21.48 5.55
CA GLU A 95 9.41 -20.22 6.24
C GLU A 95 9.60 -18.99 5.34
N THR A 96 10.36 -19.13 4.24
CA THR A 96 10.66 -18.06 3.27
C THR A 96 10.10 -18.34 1.87
N THR A 97 9.20 -19.31 1.74
CA THR A 97 8.55 -19.64 0.45
C THR A 97 7.51 -18.59 0.04
N GLU A 98 7.04 -17.78 0.99
CA GLU A 98 6.04 -16.75 0.74
C GLU A 98 6.65 -15.35 0.67
N THR A 99 6.42 -14.67 -0.44
CA THR A 99 6.66 -13.23 -0.57
C THR A 99 5.35 -12.55 -0.91
N SER A 100 4.93 -11.60 -0.09
CA SER A 100 3.68 -10.87 -0.29
C SER A 100 3.91 -9.46 -0.83
N ILE A 101 3.04 -9.04 -1.75
CA ILE A 101 2.94 -7.66 -2.22
C ILE A 101 1.74 -7.03 -1.53
N ASP A 102 2.00 -5.98 -0.76
CA ASP A 102 0.98 -5.37 0.07
C ASP A 102 0.08 -4.40 -0.72
N LEU A 103 -1.21 -4.74 -0.83
CA LEU A 103 -2.19 -3.97 -1.58
C LEU A 103 -3.10 -3.10 -0.71
N LYS A 104 -2.95 -3.11 0.62
CA LYS A 104 -3.94 -2.51 1.53
C LYS A 104 -3.89 -0.99 1.68
N TYR A 105 -2.87 -0.31 1.17
CA TYR A 105 -2.71 1.13 1.37
C TYR A 105 -3.59 1.94 0.40
N PRO A 106 -4.62 2.68 0.88
CA PRO A 106 -5.57 3.40 0.01
C PRO A 106 -4.92 4.46 -0.89
N TYR A 107 -3.81 5.06 -0.44
CA TYR A 107 -3.10 6.12 -1.17
C TYR A 107 -2.57 5.68 -2.54
N TYR A 108 -2.31 4.38 -2.73
CA TYR A 108 -1.85 3.86 -4.02
C TYR A 108 -2.99 3.47 -4.97
N TRP A 109 -4.24 3.69 -4.56
CA TRP A 109 -5.43 3.39 -5.35
C TRP A 109 -6.05 4.68 -5.89
N PHE A 110 -6.48 4.61 -7.16
CA PHE A 110 -7.08 5.70 -7.90
C PHE A 110 -8.44 5.28 -8.44
N LEU A 111 -9.24 6.23 -8.92
CA LEU A 111 -10.53 5.93 -9.56
C LEU A 111 -10.31 5.01 -10.77
N ALA A 112 -11.11 3.95 -10.88
CA ALA A 112 -10.99 3.03 -12.01
C ALA A 112 -11.69 3.56 -13.28
N SER A 113 -11.12 3.22 -14.43
CA SER A 113 -11.83 3.25 -15.71
C SER A 113 -13.02 2.29 -15.69
N THR A 114 -14.03 2.52 -16.54
CA THR A 114 -15.18 1.62 -16.64
C THR A 114 -14.71 0.24 -17.10
N PRO A 115 -14.96 -0.84 -16.33
CA PRO A 115 -14.55 -2.17 -16.71
C PRO A 115 -15.10 -2.52 -18.09
N ALA A 116 -14.22 -3.00 -18.97
CA ALA A 116 -14.59 -3.34 -20.33
C ALA A 116 -14.18 -4.78 -20.62
N ASP A 117 -15.12 -5.56 -21.14
CA ASP A 117 -14.87 -6.88 -21.70
C ASP A 117 -15.13 -6.84 -23.21
N GLY A 118 -14.36 -7.60 -23.99
CA GLY A 118 -14.53 -7.80 -25.43
C GLY A 118 -15.58 -8.86 -25.81
N SER A 119 -16.10 -9.62 -24.84
CA SER A 119 -17.09 -10.68 -25.08
C SER A 119 -18.48 -10.17 -25.49
N ALA A 120 -19.28 -10.99 -26.17
CA ALA A 120 -20.65 -10.59 -26.56
C ALA A 120 -21.56 -10.32 -25.34
N ASP A 121 -21.25 -10.94 -24.20
CA ASP A 121 -22.01 -10.89 -22.95
C ASP A 121 -21.34 -10.00 -21.89
N ALA A 122 -20.60 -8.97 -22.34
CA ALA A 122 -19.91 -8.04 -21.46
C ALA A 122 -20.87 -7.43 -20.42
N LEU A 123 -20.49 -7.49 -19.14
CA LEU A 123 -21.29 -6.96 -18.02
C LEU A 123 -21.55 -5.44 -18.15
N PHE A 124 -20.54 -4.71 -18.64
CA PHE A 124 -20.56 -3.26 -18.84
C PHE A 124 -20.19 -2.94 -20.30
N PRO A 125 -21.12 -3.13 -21.25
CA PRO A 125 -20.85 -2.88 -22.67
C PRO A 125 -20.48 -1.42 -22.97
N GLU A 126 -20.92 -0.48 -22.13
CA GLU A 126 -20.57 0.94 -22.19
C GLU A 126 -19.08 1.20 -22.02
N GLY A 127 -18.32 0.28 -21.39
CA GLY A 127 -16.87 0.39 -21.24
C GLY A 127 -16.10 0.43 -22.57
N ARG A 128 -16.75 0.08 -23.69
CA ARG A 128 -16.19 0.18 -25.06
C ARG A 128 -16.39 1.55 -25.71
N LEU A 129 -17.29 2.37 -25.18
CA LEU A 129 -17.55 3.69 -25.71
C LEU A 129 -16.33 4.59 -25.50
N SER A 130 -16.10 5.52 -26.41
CA SER A 130 -15.02 6.49 -26.33
C SER A 130 -15.55 7.84 -26.76
N ASN A 131 -15.14 8.88 -26.03
CA ASN A 131 -15.61 10.24 -26.15
C ASN A 131 -17.15 10.31 -26.15
N ASN A 132 -17.78 9.55 -25.23
CA ASN A 132 -19.23 9.48 -25.04
C ASN A 132 -19.57 9.41 -23.55
N VAL A 133 -20.50 10.26 -23.09
CA VAL A 133 -20.96 10.35 -21.70
C VAL A 133 -21.61 9.08 -21.16
N ASP A 134 -22.17 8.23 -22.02
CA ASP A 134 -22.79 6.96 -21.63
C ASP A 134 -21.80 6.02 -20.95
N TYR A 135 -20.49 6.19 -21.20
CA TYR A 135 -19.40 5.43 -20.61
C TYR A 135 -19.39 5.47 -19.06
N GLY A 136 -19.78 6.60 -18.45
CA GLY A 136 -19.73 6.81 -17.00
C GLY A 136 -21.07 6.62 -16.29
N LYS A 137 -22.18 6.41 -17.02
CA LYS A 137 -23.55 6.48 -16.45
C LYS A 137 -23.85 5.42 -15.40
N ASN A 138 -23.20 4.26 -15.44
CA ASN A 138 -23.40 3.22 -14.43
C ASN A 138 -22.46 3.33 -13.23
N ARG A 139 -21.58 4.34 -13.18
CA ARG A 139 -20.67 4.54 -12.04
C ARG A 139 -21.43 5.11 -10.84
N ALA A 140 -21.55 4.33 -9.78
CA ALA A 140 -22.10 4.77 -8.51
C ALA A 140 -21.00 5.22 -7.55
N LEU A 141 -21.40 5.89 -6.47
CA LEU A 141 -20.47 6.43 -5.48
C LEU A 141 -19.74 5.28 -4.78
N PHE A 142 -18.42 5.38 -4.77
CA PHE A 142 -17.51 4.38 -4.26
C PHE A 142 -16.35 5.09 -3.57
N SER A 143 -16.06 4.69 -2.34
CA SER A 143 -14.97 5.28 -1.55
C SER A 143 -14.05 4.20 -0.98
N TRP A 144 -12.76 4.49 -0.98
CA TRP A 144 -11.70 3.64 -0.45
C TRP A 144 -10.79 4.44 0.46
N TYR A 145 -10.61 3.97 1.69
CA TYR A 145 -9.90 4.74 2.72
C TYR A 145 -9.41 3.85 3.86
N SER A 146 -8.53 4.42 4.69
CA SER A 146 -8.20 3.87 6.00
C SER A 146 -8.67 4.88 7.03
N ILE A 147 -9.36 4.42 8.07
CA ILE A 147 -9.82 5.31 9.12
C ILE A 147 -8.61 5.79 9.91
N ASP A 148 -8.42 7.11 9.95
CA ASP A 148 -7.31 7.72 10.68
C ASP A 148 -7.45 7.52 12.20
N ASN A 149 -6.31 7.27 12.85
CA ASN A 149 -6.23 6.95 14.27
C ASN A 149 -6.77 8.08 15.18
N TYR A 150 -6.91 9.31 14.70
CA TYR A 150 -7.57 10.38 15.46
C TYR A 150 -9.00 9.99 15.87
N VAL A 151 -9.71 9.17 15.08
CA VAL A 151 -11.09 8.74 15.41
C VAL A 151 -11.11 7.92 16.70
N PHE A 152 -10.13 7.06 16.88
CA PHE A 152 -10.10 6.07 17.97
C PHE A 152 -9.30 6.53 19.19
N ASN A 153 -8.49 7.58 19.03
CA ASN A 153 -7.72 8.15 20.12
C ASN A 153 -8.62 8.93 21.11
N LYS A 154 -9.09 8.23 22.15
CA LYS A 154 -9.93 8.80 23.21
C LYS A 154 -9.29 9.98 23.96
N ASN A 155 -7.96 10.07 23.96
CA ASN A 155 -7.23 11.13 24.65
C ASN A 155 -6.94 12.34 23.75
N SER A 156 -7.26 12.26 22.46
CA SER A 156 -7.04 13.35 21.52
C SER A 156 -8.15 14.40 21.66
N SER A 157 -7.75 15.65 21.85
CA SER A 157 -8.67 16.80 21.76
C SER A 157 -9.15 17.06 20.33
N GLN A 158 -8.51 16.44 19.32
CA GLN A 158 -8.85 16.60 17.90
C GLN A 158 -10.06 15.76 17.49
N THR A 159 -10.43 14.73 18.26
CA THR A 159 -11.64 13.93 18.02
C THR A 159 -12.85 14.70 18.54
N PRO A 160 -13.90 14.92 17.73
CA PRO A 160 -15.12 15.57 18.23
C PRO A 160 -15.73 14.79 19.40
N ILE A 161 -16.23 15.51 20.42
CA ILE A 161 -16.82 14.91 21.64
C ILE A 161 -17.94 13.92 21.28
N TYR A 162 -18.77 14.28 20.30
CA TYR A 162 -19.90 13.44 19.88
C TYR A 162 -19.46 12.10 19.26
N MET A 163 -18.23 11.98 18.76
CA MET A 163 -17.66 10.72 18.27
C MET A 163 -16.94 9.97 19.39
N ARG A 164 -16.11 10.69 20.16
CA ARG A 164 -15.28 10.13 21.24
C ARG A 164 -16.12 9.40 22.29
N ASP A 165 -17.26 9.97 22.67
CA ASP A 165 -18.11 9.45 23.74
C ASP A 165 -19.23 8.53 23.21
N ASN A 166 -19.35 8.41 21.88
CA ASN A 166 -20.36 7.58 21.25
C ASN A 166 -19.83 6.16 21.02
N LYS A 167 -20.17 5.28 21.96
CA LYS A 167 -19.79 3.88 21.91
C LYS A 167 -20.29 3.18 20.64
N ASP A 168 -21.51 3.47 20.19
CA ASP A 168 -22.13 2.79 19.06
C ASP A 168 -21.38 3.08 17.74
N LEU A 169 -20.92 4.32 17.55
CA LEU A 169 -20.07 4.68 16.41
C LEU A 169 -18.72 3.96 16.42
N LEU A 170 -18.07 3.90 17.59
CA LEU A 170 -16.74 3.30 17.75
C LEU A 170 -16.76 1.76 17.76
N SER A 171 -17.88 1.13 18.10
CA SER A 171 -18.03 -0.33 18.11
C SER A 171 -18.68 -0.89 16.86
N ASN A 172 -19.09 -0.06 15.91
CA ASN A 172 -19.68 -0.54 14.65
C ASN A 172 -18.68 -1.41 13.89
N HIS A 173 -19.08 -2.64 13.54
CA HIS A 173 -18.22 -3.59 12.83
C HIS A 173 -17.64 -3.07 11.51
N LEU A 174 -18.33 -2.11 10.86
CA LEU A 174 -17.89 -1.51 9.61
C LEU A 174 -16.83 -0.41 9.77
N THR A 175 -16.64 0.14 10.98
CA THR A 175 -15.78 1.32 11.21
C THR A 175 -14.91 1.26 12.46
N ARG A 176 -14.95 0.16 13.22
CA ARG A 176 -14.15 0.00 14.43
C ARG A 176 -12.68 -0.33 14.13
N GLU A 177 -11.84 -0.17 15.14
CA GLU A 177 -10.51 -0.78 15.13
C GLU A 177 -10.60 -2.31 15.20
N VAL A 178 -9.75 -2.99 14.43
CA VAL A 178 -9.60 -4.45 14.45
C VAL A 178 -8.25 -4.79 15.07
N SER A 179 -8.27 -5.58 16.15
CA SER A 179 -7.04 -6.00 16.81
C SER A 179 -6.36 -7.12 16.01
N GLU A 180 -5.03 -7.11 16.00
CA GLU A 180 -4.23 -8.19 15.40
C GLU A 180 -4.60 -9.57 15.96
N LYS A 181 -4.90 -9.65 17.26
CA LYS A 181 -5.29 -10.92 17.91
C LYS A 181 -6.67 -11.42 17.50
N GLU A 182 -7.50 -10.58 16.92
CA GLU A 182 -8.82 -10.98 16.43
C GLU A 182 -8.70 -11.84 15.18
N VAL A 183 -7.81 -11.44 14.26
CA VAL A 183 -7.55 -12.17 13.00
C VAL A 183 -6.47 -13.24 13.20
N PHE A 184 -5.44 -12.93 13.97
CA PHE A 184 -4.27 -13.78 14.21
C PHE A 184 -4.09 -14.08 15.70
N PRO A 185 -4.93 -14.93 16.31
CA PRO A 185 -4.94 -15.16 17.77
C PRO A 185 -3.65 -15.76 18.33
N ASN A 186 -2.89 -16.47 17.49
CA ASN A 186 -1.63 -17.12 17.86
C ASN A 186 -0.39 -16.25 17.60
N ARG A 187 -0.56 -15.05 17.04
CA ARG A 187 0.55 -14.14 16.79
C ARG A 187 0.86 -13.35 18.06
N GLU A 188 2.13 -13.36 18.47
CA GLU A 188 2.59 -12.55 19.59
C GLU A 188 2.82 -11.11 19.12
N PRO A 189 2.09 -10.11 19.66
CA PRO A 189 2.32 -8.73 19.30
C PRO A 189 3.65 -8.23 19.88
N LEU A 190 4.30 -7.32 19.16
CA LEU A 190 5.51 -6.66 19.63
C LEU A 190 5.22 -5.86 20.92
N LEU A 191 6.12 -5.95 21.91
CA LEU A 191 6.01 -5.29 23.21
C LEU A 191 5.88 -3.76 23.15
N THR A 192 6.27 -3.14 22.05
CA THR A 192 6.36 -1.68 21.88
C THR A 192 5.32 -1.11 20.90
N GLY A 193 4.37 -1.91 20.40
CA GLY A 193 3.40 -1.50 19.40
C GLY A 193 1.94 -1.60 19.85
N THR A 194 1.07 -0.82 19.19
CA THR A 194 -0.37 -1.05 19.20
C THR A 194 -0.70 -2.26 18.33
N ALA A 195 -1.34 -3.27 18.90
CA ALA A 195 -1.76 -4.50 18.22
C ALA A 195 -3.07 -4.29 17.42
N VAL A 196 -3.08 -3.30 16.53
CA VAL A 196 -4.21 -2.94 15.66
C VAL A 196 -3.77 -3.13 14.21
N LEU A 197 -4.64 -3.74 13.39
CA LEU A 197 -4.38 -3.94 11.97
C LEU A 197 -4.77 -2.69 11.17
N PRO A 198 -3.95 -2.24 10.22
CA PRO A 198 -4.40 -1.28 9.20
C PRO A 198 -5.41 -1.95 8.26
N ILE A 199 -6.49 -1.25 7.92
CA ILE A 199 -7.61 -1.79 7.14
C ILE A 199 -7.86 -0.90 5.92
N LEU A 200 -7.89 -1.53 4.75
CA LEU A 200 -8.48 -0.92 3.56
C LEU A 200 -10.00 -1.04 3.66
N ASN A 201 -10.67 0.07 3.96
CA ASN A 201 -12.12 0.15 3.96
C ASN A 201 -12.58 0.48 2.55
N ILE A 202 -13.61 -0.22 2.11
CA ILE A 202 -14.24 -0.02 0.81
C ILE A 202 -15.73 0.14 1.07
N SER A 203 -16.29 1.29 0.68
CA SER A 203 -17.73 1.57 0.80
C SER A 203 -18.32 1.80 -0.58
N PHE A 204 -19.41 1.10 -0.87
CA PHE A 204 -20.11 1.20 -2.15
C PHE A 204 -21.57 1.59 -1.93
N TYR A 205 -21.99 2.66 -2.60
CA TYR A 205 -23.32 3.26 -2.47
C TYR A 205 -24.03 3.20 -3.83
N PRO A 206 -24.61 2.05 -4.23
CA PRO A 206 -25.14 1.82 -5.58
C PRO A 206 -26.34 2.70 -5.95
N GLN A 207 -26.95 3.38 -4.98
CA GLN A 207 -28.06 4.30 -5.18
C GLN A 207 -27.61 5.77 -5.25
N GLU A 208 -26.34 6.04 -4.98
CA GLU A 208 -25.77 7.38 -5.00
C GLU A 208 -24.86 7.54 -6.23
N ARG A 209 -24.88 8.73 -6.80
CA ARG A 209 -24.14 9.05 -8.03
C ARG A 209 -22.65 9.16 -7.74
N GLY A 210 -21.83 8.45 -8.52
CA GLY A 210 -20.37 8.57 -8.47
C GLY A 210 -19.83 9.65 -9.41
N PRO A 211 -18.50 9.84 -9.44
CA PRO A 211 -17.84 10.85 -10.26
C PRO A 211 -18.03 10.58 -11.76
N TYR A 212 -18.20 11.65 -12.53
CA TYR A 212 -18.43 11.70 -13.97
C TYR A 212 -19.60 10.83 -14.46
N ASN A 213 -20.61 10.65 -13.60
CA ASN A 213 -21.86 9.98 -13.95
C ASN A 213 -22.91 11.04 -14.32
N LEU A 214 -23.33 11.03 -15.59
CA LEU A 214 -24.36 11.93 -16.14
C LEU A 214 -25.67 11.20 -16.47
N ASP A 215 -26.01 10.18 -15.68
CA ASP A 215 -27.27 9.47 -15.81
C ASP A 215 -28.45 10.32 -15.29
N LEU A 216 -29.61 10.11 -15.91
CA LEU A 216 -30.86 10.81 -15.60
C LEU A 216 -31.89 9.90 -14.93
N ASP A 217 -31.59 8.61 -14.78
CA ASP A 217 -32.51 7.60 -14.22
C ASP A 217 -32.56 7.66 -12.68
N TYR A 218 -33.33 8.62 -12.15
CA TYR A 218 -33.56 8.83 -10.72
C TYR A 218 -34.96 8.41 -10.27
N ASP A 219 -35.07 7.95 -9.03
CA ASP A 219 -36.35 7.74 -8.34
C ASP A 219 -36.97 9.07 -7.86
N ILE A 220 -38.15 8.98 -7.24
CA ILE A 220 -38.86 10.14 -6.70
C ILE A 220 -38.11 10.87 -5.56
N ASN A 221 -37.15 10.19 -4.92
CA ASN A 221 -36.36 10.69 -3.80
C ASN A 221 -34.98 11.23 -4.24
N GLY A 222 -34.64 11.12 -5.52
CA GLY A 222 -33.34 11.53 -6.07
C GLY A 222 -32.25 10.48 -5.95
N ASN A 223 -32.58 9.20 -5.74
CA ASN A 223 -31.63 8.10 -5.78
C ASN A 223 -31.56 7.49 -7.18
N LEU A 224 -30.40 6.95 -7.56
CA LEU A 224 -30.25 6.21 -8.82
C LEU A 224 -31.15 4.97 -8.83
N ASN A 225 -31.91 4.80 -9.91
CA ASN A 225 -32.64 3.57 -10.18
C ASN A 225 -31.69 2.44 -10.59
N ASN A 226 -32.18 1.20 -10.51
CA ASN A 226 -31.47 0.00 -10.94
C ASN A 226 -30.08 -0.20 -10.28
N PRO A 227 -29.97 -0.19 -8.93
CA PRO A 227 -28.69 -0.29 -8.23
C PRO A 227 -27.87 -1.55 -8.59
N GLN A 228 -28.54 -2.63 -9.02
CA GLN A 228 -27.90 -3.88 -9.44
C GLN A 228 -27.08 -3.77 -10.73
N LYS A 229 -27.30 -2.73 -11.54
CA LYS A 229 -26.52 -2.46 -12.76
C LYS A 229 -25.36 -1.50 -12.52
N ARG A 230 -25.29 -0.93 -11.32
CA ARG A 230 -24.28 0.08 -10.98
C ARG A 230 -23.00 -0.59 -10.54
N TRP A 231 -21.88 0.08 -10.79
CA TRP A 231 -20.57 -0.39 -10.39
C TRP A 231 -19.78 0.75 -9.74
N GLY A 232 -18.76 0.39 -8.97
CA GLY A 232 -17.78 1.29 -8.39
C GLY A 232 -16.45 0.57 -8.37
N GLY A 233 -15.36 1.28 -8.62
CA GLY A 233 -14.06 0.64 -8.77
C GLY A 233 -12.90 1.56 -8.46
N MET A 234 -11.83 0.93 -7.98
CA MET A 234 -10.52 1.53 -7.82
C MET A 234 -9.49 0.69 -8.56
N MET A 235 -8.46 1.33 -9.08
CA MET A 235 -7.36 0.68 -9.77
C MET A 235 -6.02 1.13 -9.20
N ARG A 236 -5.01 0.28 -9.34
CA ARG A 236 -3.63 0.62 -8.99
C ARG A 236 -2.66 -0.11 -9.89
N LYS A 237 -1.48 0.46 -10.04
CA LYS A 237 -0.34 -0.24 -10.63
C LYS A 237 0.18 -1.33 -9.67
N ILE A 238 0.61 -2.44 -10.25
CA ILE A 238 1.43 -3.46 -9.60
C ILE A 238 2.84 -3.34 -10.19
N ASP A 239 3.86 -3.23 -9.34
CA ASP A 239 5.23 -3.01 -9.80
C ASP A 239 5.85 -4.24 -10.45
N ALA A 240 5.44 -5.44 -10.03
CA ALA A 240 5.79 -6.69 -10.68
C ALA A 240 4.94 -6.86 -11.94
N SER A 241 5.54 -6.76 -13.12
CA SER A 241 4.83 -6.98 -14.40
C SER A 241 4.78 -8.45 -14.82
N ASP A 242 5.76 -9.25 -14.41
CA ASP A 242 5.85 -10.67 -14.74
C ASP A 242 5.53 -11.52 -13.50
N PHE A 243 4.28 -11.98 -13.42
CA PHE A 243 3.79 -12.80 -12.32
C PHE A 243 4.37 -14.22 -12.34
N GLU A 244 4.72 -14.74 -13.53
CA GLU A 244 5.32 -16.07 -13.69
C GLU A 244 6.75 -16.06 -13.16
N GLN A 245 7.55 -15.06 -13.54
CA GLN A 245 8.90 -14.90 -13.02
C GLN A 245 8.90 -14.62 -11.51
N SER A 246 7.90 -13.90 -11.01
CA SER A 246 7.77 -13.55 -9.59
C SER A 246 7.05 -14.62 -8.76
N ASN A 247 6.63 -15.73 -9.37
CA ASN A 247 5.87 -16.82 -8.76
C ASN A 247 4.67 -16.35 -7.92
N ILE A 248 3.86 -15.43 -8.48
CA ILE A 248 2.66 -14.92 -7.82
C ILE A 248 1.50 -15.88 -8.09
N GLU A 249 1.00 -16.53 -7.04
CA GLU A 249 -0.03 -17.58 -7.17
C GLU A 249 -1.40 -17.17 -6.61
N TYR A 250 -1.43 -16.37 -5.54
CA TYR A 250 -2.65 -16.10 -4.79
C TYR A 250 -2.85 -14.60 -4.54
N ILE A 251 -4.13 -14.21 -4.50
CA ILE A 251 -4.56 -12.95 -3.87
C ILE A 251 -5.21 -13.33 -2.56
N GLU A 252 -4.63 -12.87 -1.46
CA GLU A 252 -5.14 -13.16 -0.12
C GLU A 252 -5.65 -11.89 0.55
N PHE A 253 -6.84 -11.98 1.13
CA PHE A 253 -7.40 -10.91 1.94
C PHE A 253 -8.39 -11.48 2.97
N TRP A 254 -8.52 -10.75 4.07
CA TRP A 254 -9.51 -11.01 5.10
C TRP A 254 -10.64 -10.00 4.95
N LEU A 255 -11.83 -10.48 4.61
CA LEU A 255 -13.02 -9.65 4.47
C LEU A 255 -13.90 -9.82 5.73
N MET A 256 -14.19 -8.71 6.41
CA MET A 256 -15.23 -8.69 7.45
C MET A 256 -16.57 -9.03 6.79
N ASP A 257 -17.34 -9.94 7.39
CA ASP A 257 -18.70 -10.27 6.92
C ASP A 257 -19.53 -8.98 6.74
N PRO A 258 -19.83 -8.57 5.49
CA PRO A 258 -20.53 -7.32 5.23
C PRO A 258 -22.01 -7.39 5.67
N PHE A 259 -22.52 -8.58 5.96
CA PHE A 259 -23.89 -8.81 6.43
C PHE A 259 -23.98 -8.99 7.94
N VAL A 260 -22.92 -8.67 8.69
CA VAL A 260 -22.89 -8.79 10.16
C VAL A 260 -24.05 -8.09 10.87
N ASN A 261 -24.59 -7.02 10.27
CA ASN A 261 -25.73 -6.26 10.80
C ASN A 261 -27.09 -6.68 10.18
N ASP A 262 -27.12 -7.56 9.18
CA ASP A 262 -28.35 -8.07 8.55
C ASP A 262 -29.00 -9.16 9.40
N THR A 263 -29.68 -8.72 10.45
CA THR A 263 -30.42 -9.63 11.35
C THR A 263 -31.60 -10.34 10.67
N LEU A 264 -32.13 -9.78 9.57
CA LEU A 264 -33.30 -10.31 8.86
C LEU A 264 -32.91 -11.23 7.68
N LYS A 265 -31.62 -11.30 7.33
CA LYS A 265 -31.07 -12.09 6.21
C LYS A 265 -31.77 -11.78 4.89
N GLN A 266 -32.06 -10.51 4.64
CA GLN A 266 -32.77 -10.06 3.45
C GLN A 266 -31.83 -9.67 2.31
N HIS A 267 -30.55 -9.41 2.60
CA HIS A 267 -29.60 -9.03 1.59
C HIS A 267 -29.18 -10.25 0.75
N GLN A 268 -29.27 -10.10 -0.58
CA GLN A 268 -28.81 -11.11 -1.54
C GLN A 268 -27.32 -10.96 -1.91
N GLY A 269 -26.67 -9.93 -1.35
CA GLY A 269 -25.28 -9.58 -1.62
C GLY A 269 -25.05 -8.90 -2.97
N GLY A 270 -23.80 -8.93 -3.40
CA GLY A 270 -23.33 -8.36 -4.65
C GLY A 270 -22.01 -9.03 -5.06
N ASP A 271 -21.47 -8.60 -6.20
CA ASP A 271 -20.29 -9.22 -6.79
C ASP A 271 -19.04 -8.34 -6.59
N LEU A 272 -17.94 -8.96 -6.17
CA LEU A 272 -16.62 -8.33 -6.14
C LEU A 272 -15.79 -8.88 -7.30
N TYR A 273 -15.31 -8.00 -8.16
CA TYR A 273 -14.42 -8.34 -9.26
C TYR A 273 -13.01 -7.85 -8.95
N ILE A 274 -12.02 -8.70 -9.21
CA ILE A 274 -10.60 -8.34 -9.16
C ILE A 274 -10.05 -8.57 -10.56
N ASN A 275 -9.88 -7.50 -11.31
CA ASN A 275 -9.31 -7.55 -12.65
C ASN A 275 -7.78 -7.43 -12.55
N LEU A 276 -7.07 -8.38 -13.15
CA LEU A 276 -5.61 -8.38 -13.26
C LEU A 276 -5.21 -8.38 -14.73
N GLY A 277 -4.14 -7.65 -15.04
CA GLY A 277 -3.60 -7.54 -16.40
C GLY A 277 -3.64 -6.11 -16.91
N ASP A 278 -3.85 -5.97 -18.22
CA ASP A 278 -3.87 -4.68 -18.90
C ASP A 278 -5.22 -3.99 -18.68
N ILE A 279 -5.25 -3.03 -17.76
CA ILE A 279 -6.41 -2.20 -17.46
C ILE A 279 -6.19 -0.81 -18.04
N SER A 280 -7.23 -0.20 -18.59
CA SER A 280 -7.17 1.15 -19.14
C SER A 280 -6.91 2.18 -18.03
N GLU A 281 -5.91 3.04 -18.22
CA GLU A 281 -5.65 4.20 -17.36
C GLU A 281 -6.51 5.43 -17.74
N ASP A 282 -7.15 5.39 -18.91
CA ASP A 282 -8.09 6.42 -19.40
C ASP A 282 -9.43 6.37 -18.61
N VAL A 283 -9.53 7.17 -17.55
CA VAL A 283 -10.68 7.23 -16.62
C VAL A 283 -11.86 7.93 -17.27
N LEU A 284 -11.62 9.02 -17.99
CA LEU A 284 -12.57 9.79 -18.80
C LEU A 284 -12.37 9.48 -20.27
N LYS A 285 -12.77 8.26 -20.65
CA LYS A 285 -12.44 7.64 -21.94
C LYS A 285 -12.60 8.55 -23.15
N ASP A 286 -11.52 9.21 -23.56
CA ASP A 286 -11.45 10.10 -24.71
C ASP A 286 -10.14 9.95 -25.52
N GLY A 287 -9.26 9.04 -25.07
CA GLY A 287 -7.99 8.74 -25.72
C GLY A 287 -6.94 9.83 -25.56
N LYS A 288 -7.13 10.76 -24.62
CA LYS A 288 -6.14 11.76 -24.23
C LYS A 288 -5.58 11.42 -22.86
N LYS A 289 -4.45 12.05 -22.55
CA LYS A 289 -3.84 11.96 -21.23
C LYS A 289 -4.15 13.26 -20.49
N PHE A 290 -5.01 13.19 -19.50
CA PHE A 290 -5.23 14.31 -18.61
C PHE A 290 -4.17 14.39 -17.49
N PHE A 291 -3.80 15.60 -17.10
CA PHE A 291 -2.98 15.88 -15.92
C PHE A 291 -3.20 17.33 -15.49
N GLU A 292 -3.63 17.52 -14.24
CA GLU A 292 -4.04 18.81 -13.70
C GLU A 292 -2.98 19.91 -13.83
N ASN A 293 -1.72 19.56 -13.56
CA ASN A 293 -0.63 20.53 -13.58
C ASN A 293 -0.29 21.05 -14.98
N GLY A 294 -0.87 20.47 -16.03
CA GLY A 294 -0.79 20.97 -17.40
C GLY A 294 -1.76 22.09 -17.72
N LEU A 295 -2.76 22.34 -16.87
CA LEU A 295 -3.77 23.35 -17.13
C LEU A 295 -3.17 24.76 -17.09
N PRO A 296 -3.46 25.61 -18.08
CA PRO A 296 -2.87 26.94 -18.18
C PRO A 296 -3.44 27.89 -17.13
N LEU A 297 -2.56 28.52 -16.34
CA LEU A 297 -2.96 29.45 -15.27
C LEU A 297 -3.69 30.70 -15.78
N ASN A 298 -3.45 31.09 -17.04
CA ASN A 298 -4.02 32.28 -17.68
C ASN A 298 -5.28 31.98 -18.51
N GLY A 299 -5.77 30.72 -18.52
CA GLY A 299 -6.95 30.33 -19.30
C GLY A 299 -6.75 30.42 -20.82
N GLU A 300 -5.51 30.28 -21.28
CA GLU A 300 -5.15 30.29 -22.71
C GLU A 300 -5.76 29.09 -23.43
N ALA A 301 -6.85 29.32 -24.17
CA ALA A 301 -7.62 28.27 -24.84
C ALA A 301 -6.84 27.50 -25.92
N ASN A 302 -5.73 28.04 -26.42
CA ASN A 302 -4.84 27.37 -27.36
C ASN A 302 -3.93 26.31 -26.72
N LEU A 303 -3.87 26.25 -25.39
CA LEU A 303 -3.06 25.29 -24.64
C LEU A 303 -3.88 24.08 -24.16
N THR A 304 -5.20 24.10 -24.35
CA THR A 304 -6.10 23.00 -24.03
C THR A 304 -6.87 22.55 -25.27
N GLN A 305 -7.25 21.28 -25.28
CA GLN A 305 -8.14 20.68 -26.26
C GLN A 305 -9.43 20.28 -25.54
N GLN A 306 -10.59 20.62 -26.10
CA GLN A 306 -11.86 20.17 -25.55
C GLN A 306 -12.20 18.75 -26.01
N THR A 307 -12.73 17.95 -25.08
CA THR A 307 -13.31 16.63 -25.33
C THR A 307 -14.78 16.65 -24.88
N ILE A 308 -15.49 15.52 -24.91
CA ILE A 308 -16.87 15.51 -24.42
C ILE A 308 -16.94 15.73 -22.90
N TRP A 309 -15.87 15.39 -22.18
CA TRP A 309 -15.81 15.48 -20.72
C TRP A 309 -15.43 16.88 -20.25
N GLY A 310 -14.41 17.48 -20.87
CA GLY A 310 -14.00 18.84 -20.50
C GLY A 310 -12.81 19.35 -21.31
N LYS A 311 -11.76 19.80 -20.63
CA LYS A 311 -10.56 20.41 -21.22
C LYS A 311 -9.31 19.63 -20.83
N VAL A 312 -8.60 19.11 -21.84
CA VAL A 312 -7.35 18.38 -21.64
C VAL A 312 -6.16 19.25 -22.06
N PRO A 313 -5.09 19.36 -21.26
CA PRO A 313 -3.89 20.10 -21.66
C PRO A 313 -3.18 19.45 -22.85
N THR A 314 -2.66 20.29 -23.76
CA THR A 314 -1.94 19.84 -24.97
C THR A 314 -0.43 19.86 -24.84
N GLN A 315 0.09 20.54 -23.82
CA GLN A 315 1.52 20.61 -23.56
C GLN A 315 2.03 19.27 -23.00
N GLN A 316 3.32 18.98 -23.13
CA GLN A 316 3.90 17.84 -22.41
C GLN A 316 4.38 18.30 -21.05
N SER A 317 3.96 17.62 -19.99
CA SER A 317 4.52 17.82 -18.66
C SER A 317 5.76 16.94 -18.47
N THR A 318 6.85 17.55 -18.01
CA THR A 318 8.09 16.85 -17.69
C THR A 318 8.16 16.42 -16.22
N VAL A 319 7.35 17.03 -15.35
CA VAL A 319 7.32 16.79 -13.90
C VAL A 319 5.89 16.83 -13.41
N LEU A 320 5.49 15.84 -12.60
CA LEU A 320 4.19 15.81 -11.94
C LEU A 320 4.24 16.63 -10.65
N ALA A 321 4.09 17.94 -10.77
CA ALA A 321 4.00 18.87 -9.66
C ALA A 321 3.22 20.12 -10.06
N PHE A 322 2.46 20.67 -9.11
CA PHE A 322 1.79 21.96 -9.27
C PHE A 322 2.79 23.11 -9.39
N ALA A 323 2.33 24.19 -10.04
CA ALA A 323 3.05 25.44 -10.10
C ALA A 323 3.12 26.09 -8.68
N ASN A 324 4.19 26.84 -8.39
CA ASN A 324 4.40 27.47 -7.07
C ASN A 324 3.76 28.87 -6.98
N GLU A 325 3.20 29.37 -8.06
CA GLU A 325 2.54 30.66 -8.16
C GLU A 325 1.27 30.69 -7.28
N ALA A 326 1.07 31.79 -6.56
CA ALA A 326 -0.08 31.94 -5.68
C ALA A 326 -1.40 31.81 -6.46
N GLY A 327 -2.28 30.91 -6.00
CA GLY A 327 -3.55 30.63 -6.65
C GLY A 327 -3.47 29.75 -7.90
N ALA A 328 -2.29 29.19 -8.22
CA ALA A 328 -2.14 28.21 -9.29
C ALA A 328 -2.92 26.93 -9.00
N ARG A 329 -2.75 26.37 -7.78
CA ARG A 329 -3.44 25.13 -7.38
C ARG A 329 -4.95 25.22 -7.56
N LYS A 330 -5.59 26.30 -7.09
CA LYS A 330 -7.03 26.50 -7.25
C LYS A 330 -7.53 26.45 -8.71
N LYS A 331 -6.66 26.71 -9.69
CA LYS A 331 -7.00 26.64 -11.13
C LYS A 331 -6.60 25.33 -11.79
N GLN A 332 -5.80 24.50 -11.11
CA GLN A 332 -5.24 23.26 -11.64
C GLN A 332 -5.85 22.03 -10.97
N ASP A 333 -6.06 22.08 -9.65
CA ASP A 333 -6.72 21.09 -8.77
C ASP A 333 -8.24 21.10 -9.01
N VAL A 334 -8.65 20.63 -10.18
CA VAL A 334 -10.02 20.73 -10.73
C VAL A 334 -10.53 19.39 -11.28
N GLY A 335 -9.87 18.29 -10.93
CA GLY A 335 -10.28 16.95 -11.34
C GLY A 335 -9.98 16.59 -12.79
N PHE A 336 -10.34 15.37 -13.17
CA PHE A 336 -9.98 14.75 -14.44
C PHE A 336 -10.60 15.42 -15.67
N ASP A 337 -11.68 16.17 -15.53
CA ASP A 337 -12.31 16.86 -16.66
C ASP A 337 -11.66 18.23 -16.96
N GLY A 338 -10.81 18.73 -16.07
CA GLY A 338 -10.12 20.00 -16.26
C GLY A 338 -11.02 21.24 -16.16
N LEU A 339 -12.16 21.13 -15.46
CA LEU A 339 -13.14 22.19 -15.29
C LEU A 339 -13.38 22.43 -13.80
N MET A 340 -13.39 23.70 -13.37
CA MET A 340 -13.94 24.01 -12.05
C MET A 340 -15.46 23.81 -12.08
N ASN A 341 -16.09 23.47 -10.95
CA ASN A 341 -17.56 23.44 -10.77
C ASN A 341 -18.36 24.56 -11.48
N GLU A 342 -17.86 25.80 -11.44
CA GLU A 342 -18.52 26.95 -12.10
C GLU A 342 -18.41 26.90 -13.63
N GLU A 343 -17.30 26.38 -14.17
CA GLU A 343 -17.13 26.15 -15.59
C GLU A 343 -17.98 24.98 -16.07
N GLU A 344 -18.08 23.90 -15.30
CA GLU A 344 -18.93 22.75 -15.60
C GLU A 344 -20.38 23.18 -15.85
N LYS A 345 -20.96 24.02 -14.99
CA LYS A 345 -22.34 24.53 -15.16
C LYS A 345 -22.59 25.20 -16.52
N SER A 346 -21.55 25.72 -17.15
CA SER A 346 -21.60 26.38 -18.46
C SER A 346 -21.12 25.51 -19.63
N PHE A 347 -20.37 24.44 -19.34
CA PHE A 347 -19.83 23.55 -20.35
C PHE A 347 -20.96 22.75 -21.02
N THR A 348 -20.87 22.52 -22.34
CA THR A 348 -22.01 22.04 -23.14
C THR A 348 -22.56 20.69 -22.64
N THR A 349 -21.69 19.77 -22.24
CA THR A 349 -22.08 18.45 -21.74
C THR A 349 -22.87 18.54 -20.44
N TYR A 350 -22.31 19.20 -19.43
CA TYR A 350 -22.90 19.33 -18.11
C TYR A 350 -24.10 20.27 -18.08
N SER A 351 -24.06 21.39 -18.79
CA SER A 351 -25.23 22.29 -18.93
C SER A 351 -26.43 21.59 -19.57
N SER A 352 -26.21 20.75 -20.59
CA SER A 352 -27.26 19.93 -21.21
C SER A 352 -27.78 18.85 -20.26
N TYR A 353 -26.89 18.25 -19.46
CA TYR A 353 -27.24 17.31 -18.40
C TYR A 353 -28.12 17.97 -17.33
N LEU A 354 -27.69 19.12 -16.79
CA LEU A 354 -28.43 19.89 -15.79
C LEU A 354 -29.81 20.31 -16.28
N GLN A 355 -29.93 20.73 -17.54
CA GLN A 355 -31.22 21.09 -18.12
C GLN A 355 -32.18 19.90 -18.18
N GLN A 356 -31.70 18.73 -18.63
CA GLN A 356 -32.49 17.51 -18.67
C GLN A 356 -32.83 17.01 -17.26
N LEU A 357 -31.87 17.06 -16.34
CA LEU A 357 -32.05 16.66 -14.95
C LEU A 357 -33.18 17.45 -14.30
N ARG A 358 -33.20 18.78 -14.48
CA ARG A 358 -34.28 19.66 -13.98
C ARG A 358 -35.65 19.35 -14.57
N ALA A 359 -35.71 18.76 -15.76
CA ALA A 359 -36.96 18.31 -16.36
C ALA A 359 -37.41 16.91 -15.89
N THR A 360 -36.46 16.07 -15.47
CA THR A 360 -36.70 14.68 -15.07
C THR A 360 -37.08 14.54 -13.59
N VAL A 361 -36.38 15.26 -12.69
CA VAL A 361 -36.56 15.08 -11.24
C VAL A 361 -37.67 15.94 -10.66
N SER A 362 -38.21 15.52 -9.51
CA SER A 362 -39.30 16.23 -8.84
C SER A 362 -38.84 17.58 -8.26
N PRO A 363 -39.73 18.59 -8.15
CA PRO A 363 -39.38 19.88 -7.54
C PRO A 363 -38.86 19.78 -6.11
N SER A 364 -39.31 18.78 -5.33
CA SER A 364 -38.80 18.53 -3.98
C SER A 364 -37.36 18.03 -3.97
N VAL A 365 -36.97 17.20 -4.95
CA VAL A 365 -35.59 16.74 -5.11
C VAL A 365 -34.69 17.90 -5.55
N LEU A 366 -35.16 18.74 -6.47
CA LEU A 366 -34.41 19.94 -6.88
C LEU A 366 -34.15 20.88 -5.69
N ALA A 367 -35.17 21.17 -4.89
CA ALA A 367 -35.01 22.03 -3.71
C ALA A 367 -34.04 21.44 -2.68
N LYS A 368 -34.02 20.11 -2.52
CA LYS A 368 -33.03 19.42 -1.69
C LYS A 368 -31.61 19.59 -2.25
N TRP A 369 -31.43 19.28 -3.53
CA TRP A 369 -30.13 19.35 -4.22
C TRP A 369 -29.54 20.75 -4.27
N GLU A 370 -30.35 21.80 -4.33
CA GLU A 370 -29.86 23.18 -4.25
C GLU A 370 -29.08 23.47 -2.96
N SER A 371 -29.39 22.77 -1.86
CA SER A 371 -28.70 22.92 -0.57
C SER A 371 -27.55 21.94 -0.32
N GLU A 372 -27.45 20.87 -1.13
CA GLU A 372 -26.45 19.81 -0.96
C GLU A 372 -25.23 20.06 -1.82
N ILE A 373 -24.04 20.10 -1.21
CA ILE A 373 -22.78 20.47 -1.88
C ILE A 373 -22.42 19.47 -2.98
N PHE A 374 -22.54 18.16 -2.71
CA PHE A 374 -22.21 17.09 -3.67
C PHE A 374 -23.38 16.72 -4.59
N SER A 375 -24.43 17.54 -4.63
CA SER A 375 -25.57 17.26 -5.52
C SER A 375 -25.18 17.48 -6.97
N PRO A 376 -25.85 16.82 -7.93
CA PRO A 376 -25.58 17.04 -9.34
C PRO A 376 -25.80 18.49 -9.80
N LEU A 377 -26.49 19.34 -9.02
CA LEU A 377 -26.72 20.75 -9.35
C LEU A 377 -25.55 21.66 -8.95
N ASN A 378 -24.88 21.33 -7.86
CA ASN A 378 -23.78 22.10 -7.30
C ASN A 378 -22.42 21.57 -7.75
N ASP A 379 -22.36 20.27 -8.04
CA ASP A 379 -21.22 19.49 -8.48
C ASP A 379 -21.59 18.66 -9.73
N PRO A 380 -21.71 19.27 -10.93
CA PRO A 380 -22.15 18.55 -12.12
C PRO A 380 -21.31 17.33 -12.52
N SER A 381 -19.98 17.38 -12.36
CA SER A 381 -19.08 16.25 -12.61
C SER A 381 -19.16 15.21 -11.48
N GLY A 382 -19.41 15.61 -10.24
CA GLY A 382 -19.47 14.70 -9.09
C GLY A 382 -18.11 14.33 -8.53
N ASP A 383 -17.10 15.17 -8.72
CA ASP A 383 -15.70 14.87 -8.40
C ASP A 383 -15.15 15.71 -7.24
N ASN A 384 -15.99 16.51 -6.57
CA ASN A 384 -15.55 17.33 -5.44
C ASN A 384 -15.00 16.50 -4.29
N TYR A 385 -13.84 16.93 -3.80
CA TYR A 385 -13.20 16.39 -2.62
C TYR A 385 -13.75 17.01 -1.33
N HIS A 386 -13.82 16.20 -0.27
CA HIS A 386 -14.01 16.71 1.07
C HIS A 386 -13.23 15.95 2.13
N HIS A 387 -12.50 16.69 2.96
CA HIS A 387 -11.68 16.11 4.01
C HIS A 387 -12.56 15.59 5.17
N TYR A 388 -12.27 14.38 5.66
CA TYR A 388 -13.06 13.69 6.69
C TYR A 388 -13.13 14.41 8.05
N ARG A 389 -12.27 15.41 8.27
CA ARG A 389 -12.24 16.23 9.51
C ARG A 389 -12.95 17.59 9.41
N GLY A 390 -13.52 17.97 8.26
CA GLY A 390 -14.12 19.29 8.08
C GLY A 390 -15.06 19.72 9.22
N ALA A 391 -14.98 20.98 9.64
CA ALA A 391 -15.75 21.50 10.76
C ALA A 391 -17.27 21.49 10.49
N ASP A 392 -17.68 21.57 9.23
CA ASP A 392 -19.06 21.38 8.80
C ASP A 392 -19.58 19.96 9.11
N TYR A 393 -18.75 18.93 8.90
CA TYR A 393 -19.07 17.54 9.28
C TYR A 393 -19.15 17.36 10.80
N ASP A 394 -18.33 18.11 11.56
CA ASP A 394 -18.42 18.17 13.02
C ASP A 394 -19.75 18.80 13.47
N ASN A 395 -20.13 19.92 12.86
CA ASN A 395 -21.37 20.64 13.16
C ASN A 395 -22.61 19.82 12.81
N ALA A 396 -22.58 19.09 11.69
CA ALA A 396 -23.62 18.17 11.26
C ALA A 396 -23.62 16.83 12.04
N LYS A 397 -22.59 16.58 12.85
CA LYS A 397 -22.39 15.35 13.64
C LYS A 397 -22.45 14.07 12.81
N LEU A 398 -21.79 14.09 11.65
CA LEU A 398 -21.78 12.96 10.72
C LEU A 398 -21.14 11.69 11.32
N SER A 399 -21.58 10.52 10.83
CA SER A 399 -20.99 9.24 11.16
C SER A 399 -19.59 9.09 10.55
N ILE A 400 -18.82 8.07 10.97
CA ILE A 400 -17.50 7.80 10.39
C ILE A 400 -17.63 7.50 8.89
N LEU A 401 -18.59 6.69 8.46
CA LEU A 401 -18.78 6.35 7.04
C LEU A 401 -19.07 7.59 6.19
N GLU A 402 -20.00 8.44 6.63
CA GLU A 402 -20.36 9.65 5.88
C GLU A 402 -19.19 10.62 5.73
N ARG A 403 -18.29 10.69 6.72
CA ARG A 403 -17.11 11.55 6.65
C ARG A 403 -16.11 11.16 5.56
N TYR A 404 -15.99 9.88 5.25
CA TYR A 404 -15.07 9.39 4.23
C TYR A 404 -15.73 9.20 2.86
N LYS A 405 -17.04 9.44 2.74
CA LYS A 405 -17.81 9.21 1.52
C LYS A 405 -17.28 9.97 0.29
N HIS A 406 -16.85 11.22 0.47
CA HIS A 406 -16.32 12.08 -0.60
C HIS A 406 -14.80 12.36 -0.47
N TYR A 407 -14.08 11.51 0.27
CA TYR A 407 -12.63 11.69 0.47
C TYR A 407 -11.80 11.37 -0.78
N ASN A 408 -12.37 10.61 -1.72
CA ASN A 408 -11.69 10.21 -2.97
C ASN A 408 -11.99 11.14 -4.17
N GLY A 409 -12.63 12.29 -3.93
CA GLY A 409 -12.81 13.31 -4.95
C GLY A 409 -11.48 13.88 -5.43
N THR A 410 -11.47 14.42 -6.65
CA THR A 410 -10.30 14.97 -7.33
C THR A 410 -10.28 16.49 -7.30
N GLU A 411 -11.41 17.19 -7.53
CA GLU A 411 -11.43 18.66 -7.42
C GLU A 411 -11.20 19.09 -5.96
N GLY A 412 -10.09 19.77 -5.70
CA GLY A 412 -9.76 20.35 -4.38
C GLY A 412 -9.00 19.43 -3.43
N ASN A 413 -8.55 18.25 -3.89
CA ASN A 413 -7.90 17.25 -3.03
C ASN A 413 -6.45 17.61 -2.68
N SER A 414 -5.86 18.57 -3.40
CA SER A 414 -4.45 18.97 -3.28
C SER A 414 -4.25 20.43 -2.86
N ALA A 415 -5.31 21.01 -2.30
CA ALA A 415 -5.37 22.38 -1.81
C ALA A 415 -4.18 22.77 -0.92
N GLU A 416 -3.76 24.04 -1.00
CA GLU A 416 -2.70 24.58 -0.14
C GLU A 416 -3.14 24.56 1.33
N ALA A 417 -2.19 24.30 2.25
CA ALA A 417 -2.46 24.15 3.68
C ALA A 417 -3.19 25.34 4.33
N SER A 418 -3.18 26.53 3.72
CA SER A 418 -3.86 27.74 4.19
C SER A 418 -5.25 27.98 3.59
N ALA A 419 -5.72 27.15 2.66
CA ALA A 419 -6.91 27.42 1.85
C ALA A 419 -8.25 27.14 2.54
N GLY A 420 -8.28 26.30 3.59
CA GLY A 420 -9.53 25.74 4.14
C GLY A 420 -10.09 26.39 5.41
N GLY A 421 -9.44 27.40 5.99
CA GLY A 421 -9.85 27.97 7.29
C GLY A 421 -9.74 27.02 8.50
N GLU A 422 -9.44 25.74 8.25
CA GLU A 422 -9.13 24.71 9.23
C GLU A 422 -7.73 24.91 9.85
N LEU A 423 -7.53 24.43 11.08
CA LEU A 423 -6.26 24.56 11.80
C LEU A 423 -5.19 23.54 11.37
N TYR A 424 -5.51 22.68 10.41
CA TYR A 424 -4.68 21.58 9.92
C TYR A 424 -4.82 21.48 8.41
N SER A 425 -3.84 20.84 7.76
CA SER A 425 -3.89 20.61 6.31
C SER A 425 -5.04 19.67 5.98
N THR A 426 -5.88 20.07 5.03
CA THR A 426 -7.00 19.26 4.52
C THR A 426 -6.70 18.61 3.18
N SER A 427 -5.49 18.78 2.64
CA SER A 427 -5.02 18.12 1.41
C SER A 427 -4.90 16.60 1.59
N ALA A 428 -5.53 15.82 0.72
CA ALA A 428 -5.31 14.37 0.64
C ALA A 428 -3.97 14.03 -0.04
N THR A 429 -3.56 14.84 -1.02
CA THR A 429 -2.31 14.67 -1.78
C THR A 429 -1.62 16.00 -2.02
N SER A 430 -0.34 15.97 -2.40
CA SER A 430 0.40 17.14 -2.90
C SER A 430 0.75 17.03 -4.38
N LEU A 431 0.40 15.89 -4.99
CA LEU A 431 0.61 15.58 -6.40
C LEU A 431 -0.66 15.92 -7.18
N PRO A 432 -0.52 16.36 -8.44
CA PRO A 432 -1.67 16.53 -9.34
C PRO A 432 -2.31 15.19 -9.67
N ASP A 433 -3.63 15.21 -9.90
CA ASP A 433 -4.34 14.08 -10.47
C ASP A 433 -4.01 13.93 -11.96
N VAL A 434 -3.78 12.69 -12.38
CA VAL A 434 -3.27 12.31 -13.70
C VAL A 434 -3.93 11.01 -14.14
N GLU A 435 -4.29 10.94 -15.41
CA GLU A 435 -4.65 9.70 -16.10
C GLU A 435 -3.43 8.95 -16.64
#